data_AF-X1REG8-F1
#
_entry.id   AF-X1REG8-F1
#
_cell.length_a   1.000
_cell.length_b   1.000
_cell.length_c   1.000
_cell.angle_alpha   90.00
_cell.angle_beta   90.00
_cell.angle_gamma   90.00
#
_symmetry.space_group_name_H-M   'P 1'
#
loop_
_entity.id
_entity.type
_entity.pdbx_description
1 polymer ?
#
loop_
_entity_poly.entity_id
_entity_poly.type
_entity_poly.pdbx_seq_one_letter_code
_entity_poly.pdbx_strand_id
1 'polypeptide(L)'
;TIDLGTRCAAFMGQAVASAQHGGIPLDVITASLANSIAGNYISKVVETRKLGEKVVLTGAVFYNEAVISAFQEALKGKTIIVPEHKEVSGAIGAALLAKESLDGKGERSKFKGFQKVVESNHNLTTFVCKGCDNNCNISRLDILDEKPTFYGSRCDLYDSTVSRERVETAFDEREKLLFEHYQQKDGIPSVGIPRALVVYDYAPLLVGFLNALGTKVVLSSKTTKQIIEESVELAYTDSCFPLKLLHGHAASLNQIDYVLYPCAIRLGLKEGDENQKYSCPLVQASP
;
A
#
# COMPACT_ATOMS: atom_id res chain seq x y z
N THR A 1 -21.93 19.57 -1.52
CA THR A 1 -20.87 18.72 -2.09
C THR A 1 -21.38 18.05 -3.35
N ILE A 2 -20.47 17.50 -4.15
CA ILE A 2 -20.74 16.66 -5.32
C ILE A 2 -20.25 15.24 -5.04
N ASP A 3 -20.67 14.26 -5.85
CA ASP A 3 -20.13 12.90 -5.78
C ASP A 3 -18.84 12.80 -6.61
N LEU A 4 -17.73 12.48 -5.95
CA LEU A 4 -16.43 12.23 -6.58
C LEU A 4 -16.05 10.75 -6.56
N GLY A 5 -16.96 9.89 -6.08
CA GLY A 5 -16.71 8.49 -5.80
C GLY A 5 -16.05 8.27 -4.45
N THR A 6 -16.20 7.05 -3.92
CA THR A 6 -15.77 6.69 -2.55
C THR A 6 -14.89 5.45 -2.50
N ARG A 7 -14.43 4.93 -3.64
CA ARG A 7 -13.79 3.59 -3.69
C ARG A 7 -12.34 3.59 -4.14
N CYS A 8 -12.05 4.16 -5.30
CA CYS A 8 -10.73 4.03 -5.95
C CYS A 8 -10.11 5.40 -6.18
N ALA A 9 -8.91 5.60 -5.63
CA ALA A 9 -8.19 6.86 -5.78
C ALA A 9 -7.90 7.24 -7.24
N ALA A 10 -7.69 6.26 -8.13
CA ALA A 10 -7.47 6.53 -9.55
C ALA A 10 -8.73 7.13 -10.21
N PHE A 11 -9.90 6.53 -9.98
CA PHE A 11 -11.17 7.08 -10.49
C PHE A 11 -11.54 8.41 -9.81
N MET A 12 -11.27 8.54 -8.50
CA MET A 12 -11.49 9.81 -7.80
C MET A 12 -10.59 10.91 -8.36
N GLY A 13 -9.33 10.61 -8.71
CA GLY A 13 -8.42 11.56 -9.36
C GLY A 13 -8.97 12.06 -10.69
N GLN A 14 -9.50 11.15 -11.51
CA GLN A 14 -10.17 11.51 -12.77
C GLN A 14 -11.44 12.35 -12.53
N ALA A 15 -12.26 11.98 -11.54
CA ALA A 15 -13.47 12.73 -11.17
C ALA A 15 -13.14 14.16 -10.69
N VAL A 16 -12.08 14.32 -9.90
CA VAL A 16 -11.59 15.63 -9.47
C VAL A 16 -11.14 16.46 -10.67
N ALA A 17 -10.34 15.91 -11.57
CA ALA A 17 -9.89 16.60 -12.76
C ALA A 17 -11.07 17.03 -13.66
N SER A 18 -12.06 16.15 -13.82
CA SER A 18 -13.29 16.44 -14.56
C SER A 18 -14.10 17.57 -13.90
N ALA A 19 -14.27 17.54 -12.57
CA ALA A 19 -14.97 18.59 -11.82
C ALA A 19 -14.26 19.94 -11.93
N GLN A 20 -12.92 19.96 -11.88
CA GLN A 20 -12.12 21.16 -12.08
C GLN A 20 -12.30 21.74 -13.48
N HIS A 21 -12.23 20.92 -14.53
CA HIS A 21 -12.49 21.36 -15.91
C HIS A 21 -13.93 21.86 -16.11
N GLY A 22 -14.88 21.29 -15.38
CA GLY A 22 -16.28 21.75 -15.36
C GLY A 22 -16.50 23.07 -14.61
N GLY A 23 -15.45 23.69 -14.06
CA GLY A 23 -15.54 24.96 -13.34
C GLY A 23 -16.13 24.83 -11.94
N ILE A 24 -16.16 23.63 -11.35
CA ILE A 24 -16.64 23.45 -9.98
C ILE A 24 -15.67 24.14 -9.01
N PRO A 25 -16.18 24.98 -8.08
CA PRO A 25 -15.35 25.65 -7.09
C PRO A 25 -14.51 24.69 -6.22
N LEU A 26 -13.29 25.11 -5.89
CA LEU A 26 -12.31 24.28 -5.16
C LEU A 26 -12.78 23.89 -3.75
N ASP A 27 -13.49 24.78 -3.07
CA ASP A 27 -14.12 24.54 -1.76
C ASP A 27 -15.17 23.42 -1.86
N VAL A 28 -15.96 23.38 -2.93
CA VAL A 28 -16.93 22.30 -3.19
C VAL A 28 -16.20 20.98 -3.42
N ILE A 29 -15.12 20.97 -4.21
CA ILE A 29 -14.33 19.75 -4.50
C ILE A 29 -13.68 19.22 -3.22
N THR A 30 -13.01 20.08 -2.45
CA THR A 30 -12.31 19.69 -1.22
C THR A 30 -13.27 19.19 -0.13
N ALA A 31 -14.41 19.84 0.05
CA ALA A 31 -15.48 19.34 0.94
C ALA A 31 -16.02 17.98 0.48
N SER A 32 -16.16 17.77 -0.84
CA SER A 32 -16.62 16.50 -1.42
C SER A 32 -15.62 15.37 -1.18
N LEU A 33 -14.32 15.66 -1.26
CA LEU A 33 -13.26 14.70 -0.93
C LEU A 33 -13.27 14.32 0.55
N ALA A 34 -13.45 15.28 1.45
CA ALA A 34 -13.56 15.00 2.89
C ALA A 34 -14.75 14.06 3.20
N ASN A 35 -15.91 14.33 2.60
CA ASN A 35 -17.09 13.46 2.69
C ASN A 35 -16.82 12.07 2.09
N SER A 36 -16.08 12.00 0.99
CA SER A 36 -15.72 10.74 0.34
C SER A 36 -14.80 9.88 1.21
N ILE A 37 -13.87 10.49 1.94
CA ILE A 37 -13.00 9.81 2.92
C ILE A 37 -13.84 9.19 4.04
N ALA A 38 -14.74 9.98 4.66
CA ALA A 38 -15.60 9.49 5.72
C ALA A 38 -16.53 8.36 5.22
N GLY A 39 -17.17 8.55 4.06
CA GLY A 39 -18.04 7.55 3.44
C GLY A 39 -17.30 6.26 3.06
N ASN A 40 -16.07 6.36 2.56
CA ASN A 40 -15.22 5.20 2.30
C ASN A 40 -14.95 4.42 3.59
N TYR A 41 -14.49 5.10 4.63
CA TYR A 41 -14.14 4.45 5.89
C TYR A 41 -15.36 3.75 6.52
N ILE A 42 -16.51 4.41 6.55
CA ILE A 42 -17.74 3.81 7.09
C ILE A 42 -18.19 2.62 6.24
N SER A 43 -18.20 2.73 4.91
CA SER A 43 -18.68 1.66 4.05
C SER A 43 -17.74 0.47 3.88
N LYS A 44 -16.43 0.64 4.09
CA LYS A 44 -15.39 -0.38 3.82
C LYS A 44 -14.61 -0.84 5.04
N VAL A 45 -14.50 -0.01 6.06
CA VAL A 45 -13.76 -0.35 7.30
C VAL A 45 -14.72 -0.61 8.44
N VAL A 46 -15.75 0.22 8.62
CA VAL A 46 -16.78 -0.07 9.62
C VAL A 46 -17.69 -1.18 9.12
N GLU A 47 -18.15 -1.09 7.87
CA GLU A 47 -19.08 -2.04 7.23
C GLU A 47 -20.32 -2.30 8.12
N THR A 48 -20.48 -3.53 8.60
CA THR A 48 -21.60 -3.97 9.44
C THR A 48 -21.29 -3.92 10.94
N ARG A 49 -20.08 -3.47 11.32
CA ARG A 49 -19.66 -3.40 12.73
C ARG A 49 -20.47 -2.34 13.47
N LYS A 50 -21.01 -2.70 14.64
CA LYS A 50 -21.76 -1.78 15.49
C LYS A 50 -20.81 -0.77 16.14
N LEU A 51 -21.08 0.51 15.93
CA LEU A 51 -20.37 1.60 16.58
C LEU A 51 -21.03 1.95 17.92
N GLY A 52 -20.22 2.10 18.97
CA GLY A 52 -20.67 2.60 20.27
C GLY A 52 -21.10 4.08 20.22
N GLU A 53 -21.57 4.59 21.36
CA GLU A 53 -22.03 5.98 21.50
C GLU A 53 -20.89 7.00 21.43
N LYS A 54 -19.70 6.61 21.88
CA LYS A 54 -18.49 7.44 21.85
C LYS A 54 -17.55 6.94 20.76
N VAL A 55 -17.15 7.83 19.86
CA VAL A 55 -16.23 7.54 18.75
C VAL A 55 -15.00 8.43 18.93
N VAL A 56 -13.82 7.83 18.93
CA VAL A 56 -12.55 8.56 19.00
C VAL A 56 -11.91 8.57 17.62
N LEU A 57 -11.57 9.75 17.11
CA LEU A 57 -10.89 9.92 15.83
C LEU A 57 -9.39 10.14 16.08
N THR A 58 -8.56 9.20 15.63
CA THR A 58 -7.08 9.23 15.83
C THR A 58 -6.32 9.02 14.53
N GLY A 59 -5.07 9.51 14.49
CA GLY A 59 -4.20 9.50 13.32
C GLY A 59 -4.07 10.86 12.65
N ALA A 60 -3.00 11.02 11.88
CA ALA A 60 -2.61 12.31 11.27
C ALA A 60 -3.64 12.88 10.29
N VAL A 61 -4.51 12.04 9.70
CA VAL A 61 -5.58 12.48 8.80
C VAL A 61 -6.52 13.49 9.49
N PHE A 62 -6.73 13.35 10.80
CA PHE A 62 -7.59 14.23 11.57
C PHE A 62 -6.94 15.56 11.96
N TYR A 63 -5.74 15.90 11.44
CA TYR A 63 -5.32 17.30 11.37
C TYR A 63 -6.19 18.12 10.42
N ASN A 64 -6.79 17.47 9.43
CA ASN A 64 -7.70 18.12 8.51
C ASN A 64 -9.09 18.28 9.15
N GLU A 65 -9.45 19.51 9.50
CA GLU A 65 -10.74 19.85 10.11
C GLU A 65 -11.93 19.53 9.20
N ALA A 66 -11.78 19.61 7.88
CA ALA A 66 -12.84 19.23 6.95
C ALA A 66 -13.14 17.72 7.04
N VAL A 67 -12.12 16.89 7.25
CA VAL A 67 -12.31 15.44 7.45
C VAL A 67 -12.99 15.19 8.80
N ILE A 68 -12.60 15.88 9.87
CA ILE A 68 -13.31 15.80 11.16
C ILE A 68 -14.79 16.14 10.97
N SER A 69 -15.08 17.27 10.31
CA SER A 69 -16.45 17.71 10.05
C SER A 69 -17.24 16.68 9.22
N ALA A 70 -16.61 16.06 8.22
CA ALA A 70 -17.23 15.00 7.43
C ALA A 70 -17.61 13.77 8.27
N PHE A 71 -16.72 13.35 9.18
CA PHE A 71 -17.03 12.27 10.12
C PHE A 71 -18.11 12.66 11.13
N GLN A 72 -18.16 13.93 11.57
CA GLN A 72 -19.21 14.43 12.44
C GLN A 72 -20.58 14.39 11.79
N GLU A 73 -20.70 14.79 10.52
CA GLU A 73 -21.96 14.69 9.80
C GLU A 73 -22.33 13.22 9.52
N ALA A 74 -21.36 12.40 9.08
CA ALA A 74 -21.61 11.01 8.75
C ALA A 74 -21.99 10.13 9.97
N LEU A 75 -21.56 10.52 11.17
CA LEU A 75 -21.83 9.84 12.44
C LEU A 75 -22.75 10.66 13.36
N LYS A 76 -23.65 11.45 12.77
CA LYS A 76 -24.59 12.31 13.50
C LYS A 76 -25.35 11.53 14.58
N GLY A 77 -25.42 12.12 15.77
CA GLY A 77 -26.01 11.50 16.96
C GLY A 77 -25.01 10.75 17.85
N LYS A 78 -23.75 10.54 17.40
CA LYS A 78 -22.68 9.99 18.24
C LYS A 78 -21.84 11.10 18.87
N THR A 79 -21.25 10.80 20.02
CA THR A 79 -20.28 11.69 20.67
C THR A 79 -18.91 11.46 20.06
N ILE A 80 -18.40 12.45 19.34
CA ILE A 80 -17.08 12.37 18.71
C ILE A 80 -16.03 13.08 19.57
N ILE A 81 -14.93 12.38 19.80
CA ILE A 81 -13.78 12.86 20.55
C ILE A 81 -12.59 12.87 19.60
N VAL A 82 -11.95 14.03 19.47
CA VAL A 82 -10.68 14.18 18.75
C VAL A 82 -9.63 14.51 19.79
N PRO A 83 -8.71 13.58 20.12
CA PRO A 83 -7.64 13.85 21.08
C PRO A 83 -6.70 14.95 20.58
N GLU A 84 -6.11 15.70 21.52
CA GLU A 84 -5.12 16.74 21.24
C GLU A 84 -3.93 16.18 20.44
N HIS A 85 -3.36 15.06 20.91
CA HIS A 85 -2.23 14.36 20.31
C HIS A 85 -2.66 13.18 19.42
N LYS A 86 -3.63 13.42 18.53
CA LYS A 86 -4.24 12.42 17.64
C LYS A 86 -3.22 11.67 16.77
N GLU A 87 -2.17 12.34 16.33
CA GLU A 87 -1.09 11.84 15.46
C GLU A 87 -0.14 10.85 16.13
N VAL A 88 0.07 10.99 17.46
CA VAL A 88 1.01 10.14 18.21
C VAL A 88 0.30 9.19 19.18
N SER A 89 -1.02 9.08 19.10
CA SER A 89 -1.82 8.16 19.93
C SER A 89 -1.28 6.73 19.96
N GLY A 90 -0.79 6.21 18.82
CA GLY A 90 -0.14 4.89 18.76
C GLY A 90 1.17 4.81 19.54
N ALA A 91 2.01 5.86 19.49
CA ALA A 91 3.25 5.94 20.27
C ALA A 91 2.98 6.05 21.77
N ILE A 92 1.94 6.81 22.16
CA ILE A 92 1.47 6.87 23.55
C ILE A 92 1.04 5.48 24.03
N GLY A 93 0.27 4.75 23.22
CA GLY A 93 -0.12 3.37 23.51
C GLY A 93 1.08 2.44 23.70
N ALA A 94 2.07 2.52 22.82
CA ALA A 94 3.31 1.74 22.95
C ALA A 94 4.08 2.08 24.23
N ALA A 95 4.15 3.35 24.62
CA ALA A 95 4.80 3.78 25.86
C ALA A 95 4.06 3.27 27.10
N LEU A 96 2.72 3.25 27.10
CA LEU A 96 1.92 2.68 28.18
C LEU A 96 2.14 1.18 28.31
N LEU A 97 2.12 0.43 27.20
CA LEU A 97 2.41 -1.01 27.19
C LEU A 97 3.82 -1.32 27.69
N ALA A 98 4.81 -0.51 27.31
CA ALA A 98 6.18 -0.64 27.80
C ALA A 98 6.26 -0.44 29.32
N LYS A 99 5.51 0.53 29.87
CA LYS A 99 5.40 0.76 31.32
C LYS A 99 4.75 -0.43 32.03
N GLU A 100 3.61 -0.89 31.56
CA GLU A 100 2.88 -2.04 32.13
C GLU A 100 3.75 -3.31 32.14
N SER A 101 4.53 -3.54 31.09
CA SER A 101 5.45 -4.68 31.01
C SER A 101 6.59 -4.62 32.04
N LEU A 102 6.97 -3.43 32.53
CA LEU A 102 8.00 -3.26 33.56
C LEU A 102 7.41 -3.41 34.97
N ASP A 103 6.19 -2.90 35.19
CA ASP A 103 5.49 -2.95 36.47
C ASP A 103 5.26 -4.41 36.96
N GLY A 104 5.15 -5.37 36.04
CA GLY A 104 5.03 -6.81 36.38
C GLY A 104 6.35 -7.54 36.65
N LYS A 105 7.51 -6.94 36.34
CA LYS A 105 8.84 -7.60 36.44
C LYS A 105 9.77 -6.97 37.47
N GLY A 106 9.41 -5.82 38.04
CA GLY A 106 10.27 -5.08 38.98
C GLY A 106 11.54 -4.50 38.34
N GLU A 107 11.60 -4.48 37.02
CA GLU A 107 12.74 -3.95 36.26
C GLU A 107 12.62 -2.43 36.11
N ARG A 108 13.75 -1.72 36.22
CA ARG A 108 13.80 -0.27 35.99
C ARG A 108 13.94 0.02 34.49
N SER A 109 13.33 1.12 34.04
CA SER A 109 13.46 1.59 32.66
C SER A 109 14.93 1.88 32.32
N LYS A 110 15.34 1.51 31.09
CA LYS A 110 16.65 1.88 30.51
C LYS A 110 16.64 3.29 29.87
N PHE A 111 15.53 4.04 30.03
CA PHE A 111 15.43 5.41 29.54
C PHE A 111 16.49 6.29 30.20
N LYS A 112 17.29 6.98 29.37
CA LYS A 112 18.44 7.76 29.83
C LYS A 112 18.07 9.09 30.50
N GLY A 113 16.81 9.51 30.35
CA GLY A 113 16.34 10.83 30.76
C GLY A 113 16.57 11.88 29.68
N PHE A 114 15.64 12.84 29.55
CA PHE A 114 15.72 13.89 28.54
C PHE A 114 16.97 14.77 28.69
N GLN A 115 17.31 15.16 29.92
CA GLN A 115 18.45 16.04 30.19
C GLN A 115 19.76 15.42 29.70
N LYS A 116 20.00 14.14 30.01
CA LYS A 116 21.19 13.41 29.57
C LYS A 116 21.29 13.30 28.05
N VAL A 117 20.16 13.20 27.35
CA VAL A 117 20.12 13.18 25.88
C VAL A 117 20.42 14.58 25.32
N VAL A 118 19.82 15.64 25.88
CA VAL A 118 20.06 17.03 25.45
C VAL A 118 21.51 17.45 25.67
N GLU A 119 22.12 17.04 26.79
CA GLU A 119 23.52 17.34 27.12
C GLU A 119 24.52 16.41 26.43
N SER A 120 24.05 15.38 25.71
CA SER A 120 24.94 14.43 25.06
C SER A 120 25.67 15.09 23.89
N ASN A 121 27.01 14.99 23.92
CA ASN A 121 27.83 15.31 22.76
C ASN A 121 27.53 14.27 21.67
N HIS A 122 26.92 14.74 20.59
CA HIS A 122 26.53 13.91 19.47
C HIS A 122 27.02 14.52 18.16
N ASN A 123 27.31 13.65 17.20
CA ASN A 123 27.61 14.03 15.84
C ASN A 123 26.49 13.52 14.93
N LEU A 124 25.84 14.43 14.21
CA LEU A 124 24.79 14.09 13.26
C LEU A 124 25.36 14.21 11.85
N THR A 125 25.44 13.09 11.13
CA THR A 125 25.83 13.05 9.72
C THR A 125 24.67 12.55 8.88
N THR A 126 24.63 12.89 7.59
CA THR A 126 23.59 12.42 6.66
C THR A 126 24.24 11.87 5.40
N PHE A 127 23.73 10.76 4.89
CA PHE A 127 24.16 10.16 3.62
C PHE A 127 22.96 9.66 2.81
N VAL A 128 23.13 9.54 1.49
CA VAL A 128 22.07 9.03 0.61
C VAL A 128 22.17 7.50 0.52
N CYS A 129 21.11 6.79 0.92
CA CYS A 129 21.02 5.34 0.74
C CYS A 129 20.84 4.99 -0.73
N LYS A 130 21.74 4.17 -1.29
CA LYS A 130 21.67 3.64 -2.66
C LYS A 130 21.16 2.19 -2.74
N GLY A 131 20.47 1.72 -1.70
CA GLY A 131 19.98 0.35 -1.62
C GLY A 131 18.75 0.07 -2.50
N CYS A 132 18.00 1.11 -2.87
CA CYS A 132 16.89 1.08 -3.82
C CYS A 132 16.66 2.49 -4.38
N ASP A 133 15.71 2.63 -5.31
CA ASP A 133 15.46 3.90 -6.01
C ASP A 133 14.86 5.02 -5.16
N ASN A 134 14.45 4.71 -3.92
CA ASN A 134 13.94 5.71 -3.00
C ASN A 134 14.98 6.76 -2.61
N ASN A 135 16.28 6.46 -2.77
CA ASN A 135 17.40 7.36 -2.49
C ASN A 135 17.20 8.14 -1.18
N CYS A 136 16.85 7.43 -0.10
CA CYS A 136 16.49 8.05 1.16
C CYS A 136 17.71 8.78 1.75
N ASN A 137 17.52 9.99 2.27
CA ASN A 137 18.53 10.65 3.10
C ASN A 137 18.49 10.03 4.49
N ILE A 138 19.55 9.27 4.81
CA ILE A 138 19.70 8.58 6.09
C ILE A 138 20.53 9.46 7.00
N SER A 139 19.97 9.80 8.14
CA SER A 139 20.66 10.47 9.22
C SER A 139 21.29 9.44 10.15
N ARG A 140 22.58 9.60 10.43
CA ARG A 140 23.37 8.81 11.38
C ARG A 140 23.70 9.70 12.57
N LEU A 141 23.23 9.30 13.75
CA LEU A 141 23.48 9.92 15.03
C LEU A 141 24.54 9.09 15.79
N ASP A 142 25.73 9.66 15.95
CA ASP A 142 26.80 9.10 16.77
C ASP A 142 26.82 9.80 18.14
N ILE A 143 26.60 9.05 19.22
CA ILE A 143 26.75 9.52 20.60
C ILE A 143 27.98 8.82 21.19
N LEU A 144 28.80 9.57 21.96
CA LEU A 144 30.00 9.03 22.60
C LEU A 144 29.66 7.78 23.45
N ASP A 145 30.45 6.72 23.30
CA ASP A 145 30.30 5.43 24.00
C ASP A 145 28.99 4.65 23.70
N GLU A 146 28.31 4.99 22.60
CA GLU A 146 27.09 4.31 22.19
C GLU A 146 27.16 3.76 20.77
N LYS A 147 26.30 2.80 20.44
CA LYS A 147 26.14 2.35 19.06
C LYS A 147 25.48 3.48 18.24
N PRO A 148 25.97 3.73 17.01
CA PRO A 148 25.34 4.70 16.13
C PRO A 148 23.87 4.36 15.89
N THR A 149 23.01 5.36 15.98
CA THR A 149 21.58 5.23 15.66
C THR A 149 21.33 5.82 14.29
N PHE A 150 20.52 5.16 13.47
CA PHE A 150 20.18 5.63 12.14
C PHE A 150 18.68 5.84 12.01
N TYR A 151 18.27 6.83 11.22
CA TYR A 151 16.87 7.07 10.90
C TYR A 151 16.71 7.77 9.53
N GLY A 152 15.50 7.74 8.97
CA GLY A 152 15.17 8.36 7.68
C GLY A 152 15.03 7.39 6.52
N SER A 153 15.12 6.07 6.75
CA SER A 153 14.86 5.07 5.74
C SER A 153 13.36 4.81 5.56
N ARG A 154 12.87 4.83 4.32
CA ARG A 154 11.47 4.48 4.01
C ARG A 154 11.15 2.99 4.12
N CYS A 155 12.19 2.16 4.06
CA CYS A 155 12.09 0.70 4.09
C CYS A 155 12.58 0.11 5.43
N ASP A 156 12.74 0.95 6.45
CA ASP A 156 13.24 0.61 7.78
C ASP A 156 14.64 -0.03 7.83
N LEU A 157 15.33 -0.14 6.69
CA LEU A 157 16.65 -0.77 6.58
C LEU A 157 17.61 -0.21 7.64
N TYR A 158 17.60 1.10 7.84
CA TYR A 158 18.47 1.77 8.83
C TYR A 158 17.77 2.04 10.16
N ASP A 159 16.45 2.23 10.14
CA ASP A 159 15.68 2.72 11.29
C ASP A 159 15.37 1.59 12.30
N SER A 160 15.37 0.33 11.86
CA SER A 160 15.13 -0.82 12.73
C SER A 160 16.38 -1.23 13.52
N THR A 161 16.29 -1.25 14.85
CA THR A 161 17.30 -1.83 15.75
C THR A 161 17.10 -3.33 16.02
N VAL A 162 16.02 -3.91 15.48
CA VAL A 162 15.72 -5.34 15.56
C VAL A 162 16.76 -6.09 14.72
N SER A 163 17.32 -7.18 15.25
CA SER A 163 18.20 -8.06 14.48
C SER A 163 17.51 -8.41 13.16
N ARG A 164 18.15 -8.10 12.03
CA ARG A 164 17.65 -8.38 10.67
C ARG A 164 17.66 -9.89 10.36
N GLU A 165 17.12 -10.71 11.24
CA GLU A 165 16.62 -12.00 10.80
C GLU A 165 15.41 -11.68 9.94
N ARG A 166 15.53 -11.93 8.64
CA ARG A 166 14.40 -11.84 7.72
C ARG A 166 13.37 -12.85 8.21
N VAL A 167 12.34 -12.37 8.89
CA VAL A 167 11.20 -13.19 9.26
C VAL A 167 10.41 -13.43 7.99
N GLU A 168 10.23 -14.71 7.65
CA GLU A 168 9.37 -15.10 6.54
C GLU A 168 7.94 -14.64 6.85
N THR A 169 7.35 -13.89 5.93
CA THR A 169 5.98 -13.39 6.08
C THR A 169 5.00 -14.29 5.36
N ALA A 170 3.72 -14.19 5.70
CA ALA A 170 2.65 -14.87 4.95
C ALA A 170 2.63 -14.47 3.45
N PHE A 171 3.20 -13.32 3.09
CA PHE A 171 3.36 -12.91 1.69
C PHE A 171 4.48 -13.66 0.98
N ASP A 172 5.60 -13.95 1.66
CA ASP A 172 6.69 -14.77 1.13
C ASP A 172 6.19 -16.20 0.87
N GLU A 173 5.49 -16.79 1.85
CA GLU A 173 4.89 -18.12 1.74
C GLU A 173 3.87 -18.18 0.60
N ARG A 174 2.97 -17.18 0.51
CA ARG A 174 2.00 -17.07 -0.59
C ARG A 174 2.69 -17.00 -1.95
N GLU A 175 3.74 -16.19 -2.08
CA GLU A 175 4.49 -16.08 -3.35
C GLU A 175 5.12 -17.42 -3.74
N LYS A 176 5.72 -18.12 -2.76
CA LYS A 176 6.30 -19.44 -2.98
C LYS A 176 5.26 -20.44 -3.48
N LEU A 177 4.09 -20.52 -2.84
CA LEU A 177 3.01 -21.42 -3.23
C LEU A 177 2.45 -21.10 -4.63
N LEU A 178 2.33 -19.81 -4.98
CA LEU A 178 1.80 -19.41 -6.29
C LEU A 178 2.68 -19.82 -7.47
N PHE A 179 4.00 -19.87 -7.26
CA PHE A 179 4.96 -20.16 -8.32
C PHE A 179 5.74 -21.47 -8.10
N GLU A 180 5.33 -22.30 -7.14
CA GLU A 180 6.00 -23.57 -6.79
C GLU A 180 6.14 -24.50 -8.00
N HIS A 181 5.08 -24.59 -8.80
CA HIS A 181 5.03 -25.47 -9.98
C HIS A 181 5.51 -24.78 -11.27
N TYR A 182 6.00 -23.54 -11.18
CA TYR A 182 6.64 -22.89 -12.31
C TYR A 182 8.03 -23.48 -12.51
N GLN A 183 8.19 -24.16 -13.64
CA GLN A 183 9.47 -24.64 -14.13
C GLN A 183 9.59 -24.18 -15.56
N GLN A 184 10.70 -23.50 -15.87
CA GLN A 184 11.00 -23.13 -17.24
C GLN A 184 11.46 -24.40 -17.97
N LYS A 185 10.51 -25.08 -18.60
CA LYS A 185 10.76 -26.28 -19.41
C LYS A 185 11.00 -25.89 -20.87
N ASP A 186 11.74 -26.73 -21.57
CA ASP A 186 11.82 -26.65 -23.03
C ASP A 186 10.46 -26.98 -23.64
N GLY A 187 10.10 -26.26 -24.68
CA GLY A 187 8.79 -26.34 -25.32
C GLY A 187 8.66 -25.30 -26.42
N ILE A 188 7.70 -25.52 -27.31
CA ILE A 188 7.34 -24.57 -28.37
C ILE A 188 5.82 -24.54 -28.54
N PRO A 189 5.20 -23.37 -28.76
CA PRO A 189 5.83 -22.04 -28.74
C PRO A 189 6.21 -21.59 -27.33
N SER A 190 7.00 -20.52 -27.24
CA SER A 190 7.27 -19.77 -26.03
C SER A 190 6.12 -18.82 -25.71
N VAL A 191 5.58 -18.92 -24.50
CA VAL A 191 4.43 -18.13 -24.05
C VAL A 191 4.80 -17.35 -22.80
N GLY A 192 4.80 -16.03 -22.91
CA GLY A 192 5.07 -15.12 -21.81
C GLY A 192 3.85 -14.85 -20.95
N ILE A 193 4.03 -14.79 -19.64
CA ILE A 193 3.01 -14.35 -18.68
C ILE A 193 3.57 -13.15 -17.90
N PRO A 194 2.98 -11.95 -18.02
CA PRO A 194 3.35 -10.78 -17.23
C PRO A 194 3.04 -10.99 -15.74
N ARG A 195 4.04 -10.88 -14.86
CA ARG A 195 3.91 -11.07 -13.41
C ARG A 195 3.28 -9.86 -12.70
N ALA A 196 2.03 -9.55 -13.05
CA ALA A 196 1.27 -8.41 -12.54
C ALA A 196 -0.23 -8.74 -12.36
N LEU A 197 -0.89 -7.99 -11.46
CA LEU A 197 -2.35 -8.04 -11.24
C LEU A 197 -2.85 -9.49 -11.05
N VAL A 198 -3.83 -9.95 -11.84
CA VAL A 198 -4.52 -11.24 -11.68
C VAL A 198 -3.60 -12.46 -11.73
N VAL A 199 -2.39 -12.34 -12.29
CA VAL A 199 -1.41 -13.43 -12.27
C VAL A 199 -0.99 -13.78 -10.84
N TYR A 200 -0.99 -12.83 -9.91
CA TYR A 200 -0.75 -13.12 -8.49
C TYR A 200 -1.89 -13.85 -7.78
N ASP A 201 -2.99 -14.12 -8.46
CA ASP A 201 -4.10 -14.93 -7.93
C ASP A 201 -4.27 -16.24 -8.73
N TYR A 202 -3.93 -16.23 -10.01
CA TYR A 202 -4.19 -17.34 -10.94
C TYR A 202 -2.94 -17.97 -11.56
N ALA A 203 -1.72 -17.63 -11.10
CA ALA A 203 -0.48 -18.21 -11.62
C ALA A 203 -0.49 -19.75 -11.70
N PRO A 204 -0.92 -20.51 -10.67
CA PRO A 204 -0.97 -21.98 -10.76
C PRO A 204 -1.85 -22.49 -11.90
N LEU A 205 -3.00 -21.84 -12.14
CA LEU A 205 -3.91 -22.19 -13.22
C LEU A 205 -3.29 -21.90 -14.59
N LEU A 206 -2.74 -20.69 -14.78
CA LEU A 206 -2.16 -20.27 -16.06
C LEU A 206 -0.92 -21.10 -16.42
N VAL A 207 -0.02 -21.28 -15.46
CA VAL A 207 1.20 -22.09 -15.63
C VAL A 207 0.83 -23.54 -15.88
N GLY A 208 -0.10 -24.10 -15.11
CA GLY A 208 -0.58 -25.48 -15.29
C GLY A 208 -1.20 -25.72 -16.67
N PHE A 209 -2.06 -24.81 -17.12
CA PHE A 209 -2.69 -24.86 -18.45
C PHE A 209 -1.65 -24.87 -19.57
N LEU A 210 -0.70 -23.92 -19.56
CA LEU A 210 0.32 -23.81 -20.58
C LEU A 210 1.32 -24.97 -20.56
N ASN A 211 1.65 -25.49 -19.36
CA ASN A 211 2.47 -26.69 -19.21
C ASN A 211 1.77 -27.92 -19.80
N ALA A 212 0.45 -28.07 -19.60
CA ALA A 212 -0.33 -29.16 -20.18
C ALA A 212 -0.39 -29.10 -21.72
N LEU A 213 -0.25 -27.91 -22.30
CA LEU A 213 -0.14 -27.72 -23.75
C LEU A 213 1.27 -27.97 -24.30
N GLY A 214 2.27 -28.25 -23.47
CA GLY A 214 3.66 -28.47 -23.91
C GLY A 214 4.40 -27.20 -24.35
N THR A 215 3.93 -26.03 -23.92
CA THR A 215 4.56 -24.73 -24.26
C THR A 215 5.74 -24.41 -23.35
N LYS A 216 6.65 -23.53 -23.80
CA LYS A 216 7.69 -22.95 -22.94
C LYS A 216 7.13 -21.73 -22.22
N VAL A 217 6.74 -21.91 -20.96
CA VAL A 217 6.21 -20.82 -20.14
C VAL A 217 7.33 -19.90 -19.66
N VAL A 218 7.18 -18.59 -19.86
CA VAL A 218 8.14 -17.58 -19.41
C VAL A 218 7.41 -16.53 -18.58
N LEU A 219 7.69 -16.44 -17.29
CA LEU A 219 7.20 -15.34 -16.46
C LEU A 219 8.12 -14.13 -16.60
N SER A 220 7.57 -12.91 -16.60
CA SER A 220 8.40 -11.72 -16.41
C SER A 220 9.05 -11.75 -15.01
N SER A 221 10.17 -11.04 -14.87
CA SER A 221 10.92 -11.00 -13.62
C SER A 221 10.13 -10.32 -12.49
N LYS A 222 10.67 -10.32 -11.26
CA LYS A 222 10.13 -9.43 -10.22
C LYS A 222 10.26 -7.98 -10.68
N THR A 223 9.32 -7.13 -10.28
CA THR A 223 9.35 -5.70 -10.62
C THR A 223 10.70 -5.10 -10.29
N THR A 224 11.38 -4.56 -11.31
CA THR A 224 12.64 -3.84 -11.20
C THR A 224 12.41 -2.35 -11.48
N LYS A 225 13.42 -1.52 -11.20
CA LYS A 225 13.42 -0.10 -11.61
C LYS A 225 13.11 0.08 -13.09
N GLN A 226 13.79 -0.70 -13.93
CA GLN A 226 13.63 -0.64 -15.38
C GLN A 226 12.18 -0.93 -15.78
N ILE A 227 11.56 -1.99 -15.21
CA ILE A 227 10.15 -2.29 -15.46
C ILE A 227 9.26 -1.13 -15.00
N ILE A 228 9.54 -0.50 -13.86
CA ILE A 228 8.76 0.66 -13.37
C ILE A 228 8.85 1.84 -14.34
N GLU A 229 10.05 2.15 -14.83
CA GLU A 229 10.27 3.26 -15.78
C GLU A 229 9.53 2.99 -17.10
N GLU A 230 9.73 1.81 -17.70
CA GLU A 230 9.02 1.39 -18.91
C GLU A 230 7.50 1.37 -18.71
N SER A 231 7.02 0.96 -17.53
CA SER A 231 5.60 0.95 -17.16
C SER A 231 4.97 2.34 -17.19
N VAL A 232 5.69 3.36 -16.73
CA VAL A 232 5.19 4.74 -16.70
C VAL A 232 5.14 5.32 -18.11
N GLU A 233 6.11 4.98 -18.97
CA GLU A 233 6.15 5.43 -20.35
C GLU A 233 5.08 4.79 -21.25
N LEU A 234 4.81 3.50 -21.05
CA LEU A 234 3.93 2.72 -21.93
C LEU A 234 2.45 2.76 -21.55
N ALA A 235 2.13 3.07 -20.29
CA ALA A 235 0.76 3.01 -19.79
C ALA A 235 0.03 4.35 -19.92
N TYR A 236 -1.31 4.29 -19.98
CA TYR A 236 -2.15 5.48 -19.98
C TYR A 236 -1.96 6.31 -18.71
N THR A 237 -1.97 7.64 -18.85
CA THR A 237 -1.68 8.59 -17.76
C THR A 237 -2.56 8.35 -16.52
N ASP A 238 -3.86 8.14 -16.74
CA ASP A 238 -4.88 8.04 -15.68
C ASP A 238 -5.06 6.63 -15.08
N SER A 239 -4.24 5.67 -15.51
CA SER A 239 -4.29 4.30 -14.98
C SER A 239 -3.69 4.21 -13.58
N CYS A 240 -4.15 3.23 -12.78
CA CYS A 240 -3.55 2.97 -11.47
C CYS A 240 -2.15 2.34 -11.64
N PHE A 241 -1.27 2.56 -10.66
CA PHE A 241 0.11 2.06 -10.74
C PHE A 241 0.23 0.54 -10.99
N PRO A 242 -0.61 -0.34 -10.40
CA PRO A 242 -0.59 -1.76 -10.74
C PRO A 242 -0.91 -2.08 -12.21
N LEU A 243 -1.79 -1.29 -12.85
CA LEU A 243 -2.05 -1.43 -14.29
C LEU A 243 -0.84 -0.94 -15.10
N LYS A 244 -0.21 0.17 -14.68
CA LYS A 244 1.04 0.62 -15.32
C LYS A 244 2.09 -0.48 -15.31
N LEU A 245 2.29 -1.12 -14.16
CA LEU A 245 3.22 -2.25 -14.01
C LEU A 245 2.94 -3.39 -14.99
N LEU A 246 1.67 -3.68 -15.29
CA LEU A 246 1.33 -4.70 -16.28
C LEU A 246 1.92 -4.38 -17.65
N HIS A 247 1.87 -3.12 -18.10
CA HIS A 247 2.44 -2.72 -19.40
C HIS A 247 3.96 -2.92 -19.44
N GLY A 248 4.70 -2.52 -18.39
CA GLY A 248 6.15 -2.75 -18.36
C GLY A 248 6.51 -4.23 -18.24
N HIS A 249 5.75 -5.01 -17.46
CA HIS A 249 5.95 -6.46 -17.40
C HIS A 249 5.68 -7.14 -18.75
N ALA A 250 4.64 -6.73 -19.47
CA ALA A 250 4.35 -7.23 -20.82
C ALA A 250 5.45 -6.82 -21.81
N ALA A 251 5.93 -5.57 -21.77
CA ALA A 251 7.00 -5.09 -22.63
C ALA A 251 8.35 -5.77 -22.38
N SER A 252 8.64 -6.15 -21.13
CA SER A 252 9.85 -6.90 -20.78
C SER A 252 9.92 -8.29 -21.42
N LEU A 253 8.79 -8.80 -21.91
CA LEU A 253 8.65 -10.09 -22.57
C LEU A 253 8.76 -9.92 -24.11
N ASN A 254 9.87 -9.37 -24.59
CA ASN A 254 10.06 -8.96 -25.99
C ASN A 254 10.63 -10.05 -26.93
N GLN A 255 11.02 -11.22 -26.40
CA GLN A 255 11.61 -12.34 -27.17
C GLN A 255 10.83 -13.64 -26.94
N ILE A 256 9.52 -13.60 -27.19
CA ILE A 256 8.60 -14.74 -27.05
C ILE A 256 7.64 -14.78 -28.23
N ASP A 257 7.07 -15.94 -28.50
CA ASP A 257 6.13 -16.12 -29.62
C ASP A 257 4.75 -15.51 -29.30
N TYR A 258 4.28 -15.64 -28.05
CA TYR A 258 2.98 -15.14 -27.60
C TYR A 258 3.03 -14.61 -26.18
N VAL A 259 2.33 -13.51 -25.89
CA VAL A 259 2.02 -13.07 -24.51
C VAL A 259 0.61 -13.55 -24.17
N LEU A 260 0.45 -14.22 -23.03
CA LEU A 260 -0.85 -14.57 -22.47
C LEU A 260 -1.14 -13.69 -21.24
N TYR A 261 -2.21 -12.91 -21.31
CA TYR A 261 -2.77 -12.22 -20.17
C TYR A 261 -4.31 -12.36 -20.18
N PRO A 262 -4.94 -12.87 -19.11
CA PRO A 262 -6.38 -13.13 -19.13
C PRO A 262 -7.20 -11.85 -18.94
N CYS A 263 -8.13 -11.60 -19.86
CA CYS A 263 -9.18 -10.60 -19.66
C CYS A 263 -10.28 -11.17 -18.74
N ALA A 264 -10.16 -10.90 -17.44
CA ALA A 264 -11.12 -11.37 -16.45
C ALA A 264 -12.25 -10.35 -16.25
N ILE A 265 -13.40 -10.56 -16.90
CA ILE A 265 -14.58 -9.68 -16.72
C ILE A 265 -15.23 -9.89 -15.35
N ARG A 266 -15.42 -11.16 -14.96
CA ARG A 266 -16.07 -11.56 -13.70
C ARG A 266 -15.16 -12.52 -12.93
N LEU A 267 -14.93 -12.23 -11.66
CA LEU A 267 -14.01 -13.01 -10.79
C LEU A 267 -14.73 -13.89 -9.76
N GLY A 268 -16.06 -14.03 -9.88
CA GLY A 268 -16.84 -14.93 -9.02
C GLY A 268 -18.17 -15.34 -9.65
N LEU A 269 -18.87 -16.30 -9.04
CA LEU A 269 -20.20 -16.68 -9.50
C LEU A 269 -21.19 -15.54 -9.32
N LYS A 270 -21.95 -15.26 -10.38
CA LYS A 270 -23.03 -14.26 -10.38
C LYS A 270 -24.07 -14.66 -9.34
N GLU A 271 -24.42 -13.73 -8.47
CA GLU A 271 -25.49 -13.88 -7.47
C GLU A 271 -26.55 -12.83 -7.77
N GLY A 272 -27.63 -13.23 -8.46
CA GLY A 272 -28.63 -12.28 -8.93
C GLY A 272 -28.10 -11.29 -9.99
N ASP A 273 -28.94 -10.36 -10.41
CA ASP A 273 -28.53 -9.31 -11.36
C ASP A 273 -27.80 -8.14 -10.67
N GLU A 274 -27.98 -8.03 -9.36
CA GLU A 274 -27.44 -6.98 -8.49
C GLU A 274 -25.98 -7.21 -8.08
N ASN A 275 -25.51 -8.46 -8.02
CA ASN A 275 -24.14 -8.80 -7.60
C ASN A 275 -23.38 -9.55 -8.70
N GLN A 276 -22.93 -8.77 -9.68
CA GLN A 276 -22.26 -9.30 -10.88
C GLN A 276 -20.80 -9.71 -10.66
N LYS A 277 -20.18 -9.38 -9.51
CA LYS A 277 -18.77 -9.67 -9.17
C LYS A 277 -17.76 -9.34 -10.28
N TYR A 278 -17.97 -8.19 -10.94
CA TYR A 278 -17.09 -7.70 -11.98
C TYR A 278 -15.72 -7.30 -11.41
N SER A 279 -14.67 -7.54 -12.19
CA SER A 279 -13.36 -6.95 -11.91
C SER A 279 -13.39 -5.45 -12.21
N CYS A 280 -12.34 -4.73 -11.80
CA CYS A 280 -12.20 -3.31 -12.11
C CYS A 280 -12.23 -3.06 -13.64
N PRO A 281 -12.96 -2.05 -14.16
CA PRO A 281 -12.98 -1.74 -15.58
C PRO A 281 -11.58 -1.51 -16.19
N LEU A 282 -10.66 -0.92 -15.43
CA LEU A 282 -9.27 -0.76 -15.85
C LEU A 282 -8.53 -2.10 -15.98
N VAL A 283 -8.87 -3.09 -15.14
CA VAL A 283 -8.31 -4.44 -15.24
C VAL A 283 -8.96 -5.22 -16.38
N GLN A 284 -10.25 -5.00 -16.66
CA GLN A 284 -10.92 -5.59 -17.83
C GLN A 284 -10.33 -5.08 -19.14
N ALA A 285 -9.99 -3.79 -19.19
CA ALA A 285 -9.35 -3.13 -20.32
C ALA A 285 -7.81 -3.26 -20.31
N SER A 286 -7.26 -4.18 -19.51
CA SER A 286 -5.83 -4.51 -19.57
C SER A 286 -5.45 -4.96 -20.98
N PRO A 287 -4.22 -4.65 -21.44
CA PRO A 287 -3.72 -5.09 -22.75
C PRO A 287 -3.68 -6.60 -22.93
#